data_AF-X0YQF5-F1
#
_entry.id   AF-X0YQF5-F1
#
_cell.length_a   1.000
_cell.length_b   1.000
_cell.length_c   1.000
_cell.angle_alpha   90.00
_cell.angle_beta   90.00
_cell.angle_gamma   90.00
#
_symmetry.space_group_name_H-M   'P 1'
#
loop_
_entity.id
_entity.type
_entity.pdbx_description
1 polymer ?
#
loop_
_entity_poly.entity_id
_entity_poly.type
_entity_poly.pdbx_seq_one_letter_code
_entity_poly.pdbx_strand_id
1 'polypeptide(L)' 'RWAADGSHGSFEAWLEKAEELYIAGTPEDCAEQIQVYADLGVRLLVIRFGDIPNLDGLKLFAKEVAPRIRT' A
#
# COMPACT_ATOMS: atom_id res chain seq x y z
N ARG A 1 0.33 17.75 -10.51
CA ARG A 1 -0.13 18.37 -9.25
C ARG A 1 -0.24 17.24 -8.22
N TRP A 2 0.88 16.87 -7.61
CA TRP A 2 0.90 15.92 -6.51
C TRP A 2 0.33 16.66 -5.29
N ALA A 3 -0.40 15.97 -4.42
CA ALA A 3 -0.65 16.46 -3.08
C ALA A 3 0.71 16.63 -2.40
N ALA A 4 1.29 17.82 -2.60
CA ALA A 4 1.99 18.51 -1.55
C ALA A 4 0.90 19.22 -0.73
N ASP A 5 0.03 18.45 -0.08
CA ASP A 5 -0.55 18.97 1.14
C ASP A 5 0.57 18.84 2.16
N GLY A 6 1.18 19.97 2.48
CA GLY A 6 2.33 20.02 3.36
C GLY A 6 2.07 19.18 4.60
N SER A 7 2.87 18.13 4.78
CA SER A 7 3.09 17.58 6.11
C SER A 7 3.74 18.70 6.93
N HIS A 8 2.91 19.60 7.46
CA HIS A 8 3.26 20.64 8.41
C HIS A 8 3.53 20.05 9.81
N GLY A 9 3.85 18.75 9.89
CA GLY A 9 4.10 17.99 11.10
C GLY A 9 5.53 17.45 11.12
N SER A 10 6.02 17.12 12.32
CA SER A 10 7.31 16.44 12.49
C SER A 10 7.29 15.06 11.83
N PHE A 11 8.48 14.49 11.60
CA PHE A 11 8.63 13.10 11.16
C PHE A 11 7.85 12.12 12.05
N GLU A 12 7.82 12.37 13.36
CA GLU A 12 7.05 11.58 14.33
C GLU A 12 5.54 11.63 14.06
N ALA A 13 5.00 12.81 13.76
CA ALA A 13 3.58 12.96 13.42
C ALA A 13 3.24 12.31 12.07
N TRP A 14 4.21 12.22 11.15
CA TRP A 14 4.06 11.44 9.92
C TRP A 14 4.12 9.94 10.20
N LEU A 15 5.04 9.47 11.03
CA LEU A 15 5.17 8.06 11.42
C LEU A 15 3.91 7.53 12.09
N GLU A 16 3.34 8.29 13.04
CA GLU A 16 2.09 7.92 13.73
C GLU A 16 0.96 7.63 12.73
N LYS A 17 0.89 8.40 11.63
CA LYS A 17 -0.13 8.21 10.60
C LYS A 17 0.25 7.21 9.52
N ALA A 18 1.53 6.84 9.41
CA ALA A 18 2.00 5.98 8.34
C ALA A 18 1.35 4.59 8.41
N GLU A 19 1.12 4.07 9.61
CA GLU A 19 0.45 2.77 9.81
C GLU A 19 -1.01 2.76 9.32
N GLU A 20 -1.70 3.90 9.37
CA GLU A 20 -3.09 4.01 8.88
C GLU A 20 -3.17 4.26 7.37
N LEU A 21 -2.14 4.91 6.80
CA LEU A 21 -2.13 5.37 5.41
C LEU A 21 -1.49 4.39 4.44
N TYR A 22 -0.66 3.46 4.93
CA TYR A 22 0.12 2.56 4.10
C TYR A 22 -0.10 1.10 4.47
N ILE A 23 -0.17 0.26 3.43
CA ILE A 23 -0.06 -1.19 3.57
C ILE A 23 1.42 -1.54 3.41
N ALA A 24 2.06 -1.97 4.50
CA ALA A 24 3.48 -2.34 4.53
C ALA A 24 3.71 -3.54 5.45
N GLY A 25 4.70 -4.37 5.12
CA GLY A 25 5.02 -5.59 5.84
C GLY A 25 5.67 -6.63 4.92
N THR A 26 5.57 -7.91 5.29
CA THR A 26 5.89 -9.02 4.39
C THR A 26 4.87 -9.12 3.25
N PRO A 27 5.15 -9.86 2.17
CA PRO A 27 4.15 -10.09 1.11
C PRO A 27 2.86 -10.73 1.63
N GLU A 28 2.96 -11.60 2.63
CA GLU A 28 1.84 -12.23 3.32
C GLU A 28 1.00 -11.18 4.07
N ASP A 29 1.64 -10.34 4.90
CA ASP A 29 0.94 -9.28 5.65
C ASP A 29 0.21 -8.32 4.70
N CYS A 30 0.85 -7.96 3.60
CA CYS A 30 0.25 -7.08 2.59
C CYS A 30 -0.97 -7.74 1.93
N ALA A 31 -0.89 -9.04 1.61
CA ALA A 31 -1.98 -9.76 0.97
C ALA A 31 -3.19 -9.89 1.93
N GLU A 32 -2.95 -10.19 3.20
CA GLU A 32 -4.00 -10.28 4.22
C GLU A 32 -4.72 -8.94 4.41
N GLN A 33 -3.97 -7.84 4.53
CA GLN A 33 -4.56 -6.50 4.63
C GLN A 33 -5.40 -6.14 3.40
N ILE A 34 -4.96 -6.52 2.20
CA ILE A 34 -5.73 -6.28 0.96
C ILE A 34 -6.96 -7.19 0.88
N GLN A 35 -6.86 -8.44 1.34
CA GLN A 35 -7.95 -9.42 1.31
C GLN A 35 -9.17 -8.91 2.10
N VAL A 36 -8.98 -8.17 3.19
CA VAL A 36 -10.07 -7.55 3.96
C VAL A 36 -10.97 -6.70 3.06
N TYR A 37 -10.41 -5.93 2.12
CA TYR A 37 -11.19 -5.12 1.19
C TYR A 37 -11.90 -5.98 0.12
N ALA A 38 -11.22 -7.02 -0.37
CA ALA A 38 -11.81 -7.96 -1.34
C ALA A 38 -13.02 -8.70 -0.73
N ASP A 39 -12.92 -9.12 0.52
CA ASP A 39 -13.99 -9.79 1.27
C ASP A 39 -15.20 -8.87 1.51
N LEU A 40 -14.98 -7.56 1.57
CA LEU A 40 -16.04 -6.54 1.60
C LEU A 40 -16.65 -6.26 0.21
N GLY A 41 -16.19 -6.94 -0.83
CA GLY A 41 -16.71 -6.82 -2.20
C GLY A 41 -16.02 -5.76 -3.05
N VAL A 42 -14.89 -5.19 -2.62
CA VAL A 42 -14.10 -4.26 -3.45
C VAL A 42 -13.51 -5.00 -4.64
N ARG A 43 -13.76 -4.49 -5.86
CA ARG A 43 -13.31 -5.12 -7.11
C ARG A 43 -12.22 -4.35 -7.87
N LEU A 44 -11.93 -3.12 -7.44
CA LEU A 44 -10.93 -2.27 -8.06
C LEU A 44 -10.09 -1.61 -6.97
N LEU A 45 -8.79 -1.88 -6.98
CA LEU A 45 -7.80 -1.28 -6.09
C LEU A 45 -6.86 -0.42 -6.93
N VAL A 46 -6.72 0.86 -6.57
CA VAL A 46 -5.74 1.76 -7.19
C VAL A 46 -4.59 1.92 -6.22
N ILE A 47 -3.46 1.25 -6.52
CA ILE A 47 -2.31 1.18 -5.62
C ILE A 47 -1.22 2.14 -6.11
N ARG A 48 -0.68 2.95 -5.19
CA ARG A 48 0.48 3.81 -5.44
C ARG A 48 1.72 3.18 -4.82
N PHE A 49 2.76 3.02 -5.63
CA PHE A 49 4.08 2.57 -5.19
C PHE A 49 4.97 3.78 -4.89
N GLY A 50 5.63 3.77 -3.73
CA GLY A 50 6.45 4.89 -3.25
C GLY A 50 7.85 4.98 -3.89
N ASP A 51 8.29 3.91 -4.56
CA ASP A 51 9.64 3.77 -5.13
C ASP A 51 9.74 4.21 -6.60
N ILE A 52 8.66 4.66 -7.23
CA ILE A 52 8.64 5.17 -8.61
C ILE A 52 9.67 6.31 -8.76
N PRO A 53 10.54 6.31 -9.81
CA PRO A 53 10.43 5.51 -11.04
C PRO A 53 11.02 4.10 -10.97
N ASN A 54 11.60 3.68 -9.83
CA ASN A 54 11.93 2.28 -9.64
C ASN A 54 10.64 1.43 -9.67
N LEU A 55 10.71 0.26 -10.30
CA LEU A 55 9.59 -0.67 -10.48
C LEU A 55 9.73 -1.91 -9.60
N ASP A 56 10.73 -1.97 -8.72
CA ASP A 56 10.99 -3.16 -7.91
C ASP A 56 9.84 -3.46 -6.96
N GLY A 57 9.26 -2.45 -6.31
CA GLY A 57 8.07 -2.60 -5.46
C GLY A 57 6.85 -3.09 -6.24
N LEU A 58 6.63 -2.55 -7.45
CA LEU A 58 5.56 -3.01 -8.35
C LEU A 58 5.77 -4.47 -8.76
N LYS A 59 7.00 -4.83 -9.15
CA LYS A 59 7.34 -6.21 -9.56
C LYS A 59 7.20 -7.18 -8.40
N LEU A 60 7.62 -6.79 -7.19
CA LEU A 60 7.47 -7.58 -5.97
C LEU A 60 5.99 -7.80 -5.67
N PHE A 61 5.18 -6.73 -5.70
CA PHE A 61 3.74 -6.83 -5.51
C PHE A 61 3.09 -7.78 -6.52
N ALA A 62 3.41 -7.63 -7.81
CA ALA A 62 2.84 -8.45 -8.87
C ALA A 62 3.21 -9.94 -8.74
N LYS A 63 4.43 -10.24 -8.26
CA LYS A 63 4.93 -11.61 -8.12
C LYS A 63 4.50 -12.28 -6.83
N GLU A 64 4.52 -11.55 -5.72
CA GLU A 64 4.35 -12.12 -4.39
C GLU A 64 2.99 -11.76 -3.77
N VAL A 65 2.53 -10.51 -3.86
CA VAL A 65 1.30 -10.12 -3.15
C VAL A 65 0.05 -10.45 -3.96
N ALA A 66 -0.03 -10.01 -5.22
CA ALA A 66 -1.23 -10.12 -6.04
C ALA A 66 -1.76 -11.57 -6.19
N PRO A 67 -0.92 -12.60 -6.38
CA PRO A 67 -1.40 -13.98 -6.51
C PRO A 67 -1.99 -14.58 -5.22
N ARG A 68 -1.71 -13.98 -4.06
CA ARG A 68 -2.22 -14.43 -2.76
C ARG A 68 -3.63 -13.90 -2.46
N ILE A 69 -4.07 -12.86 -3.16
CA ILE A 69 -5.41 -12.27 -3.01
C ILE A 69 -6.43 -13.14 -3.74
N ARG A 70 -7.54 -13.45 -3.06
CA ARG A 70 -8.67 -14.22 -3.57
C ARG A 70 -9.85 -13.28 -3.83
N THR A 71 -10.49 -13.43 -4.99
CA THR A 71 -11.66 -12.64 -5.42
C THR A 71 -12.86 -13.50 -5.73
#